data_AF-A0A963V2Y7-F1
#
_entry.id   AF-A0A963V2Y7-F1
#
_cell.length_a   1.000
_cell.length_b   1.000
_cell.length_c   1.000
_cell.angle_alpha   90.00
_cell.angle_beta   90.00
_cell.angle_gamma   90.00
#
_symmetry.space_group_name_H-M   'P 1'
#
loop_
_entity.id
_entity.type
_entity.pdbx_description
1 polymer ?
#
loop_
_entity_poly.entity_id
_entity_poly.type
_entity_poly.pdbx_seq_one_letter_code
_entity_poly.pdbx_strand_id
1 'polypeptide(L)'
;YEPVWAIGTGRTPTIAQIAEVHDFLRNALADRLGKAAGDMPLLYGGSVKPSNADDIFAVENVDGALVGGASLKAADFGAIIAALARA
;
A
#
# COMPACT_ATOMS: atom_id res chain seq x y z
N TYR A 1 -6.18 1.72 -1.72
CA TYR A 1 -6.93 1.39 -0.49
C TYR A 1 -6.51 2.32 0.64
N GLU A 2 -7.45 3.06 1.23
CA GLU A 2 -7.19 3.87 2.43
C GLU A 2 -7.89 3.25 3.67
N PRO A 3 -7.14 2.79 4.68
CA PRO A 3 -7.70 2.26 5.93
C PRO A 3 -8.21 3.40 6.82
N VAL A 4 -9.36 4.01 6.49
CA VAL A 4 -9.91 5.20 7.18
C VAL A 4 -10.04 4.99 8.69
N TRP A 5 -10.34 3.76 9.13
CA TRP A 5 -10.44 3.38 10.54
C TRP A 5 -9.12 3.57 11.34
N ALA A 6 -7.99 3.64 10.66
CA ALA A 6 -6.66 3.86 11.24
C ALA A 6 -6.21 5.34 11.20
N ILE A 7 -6.86 6.18 10.40
CA ILE A 7 -6.45 7.58 10.21
C ILE A 7 -6.79 8.40 11.46
N GLY A 8 -5.78 9.00 12.09
CA GLY A 8 -5.96 9.87 13.27
C GLY A 8 -6.32 9.13 14.57
N THR A 9 -6.40 7.80 14.57
CA THR A 9 -6.81 7.00 15.74
C THR A 9 -5.63 6.43 16.53
N GLY A 10 -4.40 6.62 16.06
CA GLY A 10 -3.19 5.99 16.62
C GLY A 10 -3.09 4.49 16.33
N ARG A 11 -4.07 3.91 15.64
CA ARG A 11 -4.04 2.51 15.18
C ARG A 11 -3.29 2.44 13.86
N THR A 12 -2.51 1.38 13.68
CA THR A 12 -1.82 1.10 12.41
C THR A 12 -2.28 -0.28 11.93
N PRO A 13 -2.71 -0.42 10.66
CA PRO A 13 -3.01 -1.73 10.12
C PRO A 13 -1.81 -2.66 10.21
N THR A 14 -2.04 -3.90 10.60
CA THR A 14 -1.00 -4.93 10.56
C THR A 14 -0.74 -5.35 9.11
N ILE A 15 0.42 -5.94 8.84
CA ILE A 15 0.73 -6.50 7.51
C ILE A 15 -0.33 -7.51 7.05
N ALA A 16 -0.83 -8.35 7.97
CA ALA A 16 -1.91 -9.29 7.68
C ALA A 16 -3.21 -8.59 7.26
N GLN A 17 -3.57 -7.46 7.88
CA GLN A 17 -4.75 -6.69 7.50
C GLN A 17 -4.57 -5.99 6.14
N ILE A 18 -3.35 -5.59 5.79
CA ILE A 18 -3.06 -5.03 4.47
C ILE A 18 -3.25 -6.10 3.40
N ALA A 19 -2.67 -7.30 3.61
CA ALA A 19 -2.81 -8.45 2.73
C ALA A 19 -4.28 -8.83 2.51
N GLU A 20 -5.02 -9.01 3.61
CA GLU A 20 -6.45 -9.37 3.57
C GLU A 20 -7.27 -8.45 2.64
N VAL A 21 -7.07 -7.14 2.78
CA VAL A 21 -7.82 -6.16 1.98
C VAL A 21 -7.32 -6.09 0.55
N HIS A 22 -6.01 -6.14 0.31
CA HIS A 22 -5.45 -6.10 -1.04
C HIS A 22 -5.81 -7.36 -1.85
N ASP A 23 -5.82 -8.54 -1.24
CA ASP A 23 -6.28 -9.78 -1.86
C ASP A 23 -7.77 -9.72 -2.20
N PHE A 24 -8.59 -9.22 -1.27
CA PHE A 24 -10.00 -8.99 -1.54
C PHE A 24 -10.22 -8.05 -2.73
N LEU A 25 -9.48 -6.94 -2.79
CA LEU A 25 -9.57 -5.98 -3.90
C LEU A 25 -9.11 -6.60 -5.23
N ARG A 26 -8.02 -7.38 -5.23
CA ARG A 26 -7.55 -8.05 -6.44
C ARG A 26 -8.58 -9.05 -6.96
N ASN A 27 -9.17 -9.85 -6.07
CA ASN A 27 -10.22 -10.80 -6.44
C ASN A 27 -11.47 -10.09 -6.99
N ALA A 28 -11.92 -9.02 -6.34
CA ALA A 28 -13.06 -8.23 -6.81
C ALA A 28 -12.81 -7.59 -8.18
N LEU A 29 -11.58 -7.15 -8.46
CA LEU A 29 -11.18 -6.67 -9.78
C LEU A 29 -11.15 -7.81 -10.81
N ALA A 30 -10.62 -8.98 -10.45
CA ALA A 30 -10.57 -10.15 -11.33
C ALA A 30 -11.97 -10.62 -11.72
N ASP A 31 -12.92 -10.64 -10.79
CA ASP A 31 -14.31 -11.00 -11.05
C ASP A 31 -14.99 -10.04 -12.05
N ARG A 32 -14.60 -8.76 -12.03
CA ARG A 32 -15.22 -7.72 -12.85
C ARG A 32 -14.53 -7.50 -14.20
N LEU A 33 -13.20 -7.61 -14.23
CA LEU A 33 -12.34 -7.22 -15.35
C LEU A 33 -11.60 -8.40 -15.98
N GLY A 34 -11.67 -9.59 -15.38
CA GLY A 34 -10.91 -10.76 -15.82
C GLY A 34 -9.42 -10.47 -15.81
N LYS A 35 -8.73 -10.81 -16.91
CA LYS A 35 -7.28 -10.66 -17.05
C LYS A 35 -6.78 -9.22 -16.88
N ALA A 36 -7.59 -8.23 -17.26
CA ALA A 36 -7.22 -6.82 -17.13
C ALA A 36 -7.10 -6.35 -15.68
N ALA A 37 -7.56 -7.15 -14.71
CA ALA A 37 -7.39 -6.85 -13.28
C ALA A 37 -5.91 -6.80 -12.86
N GLY A 38 -5.03 -7.58 -13.51
CA GLY A 38 -3.59 -7.59 -13.20
C GLY A 38 -2.88 -6.30 -13.58
N ASP A 39 -3.43 -5.54 -14.53
CA ASP A 39 -2.83 -4.29 -15.02
C ASP A 39 -3.21 -3.07 -14.16
N MET A 40 -4.14 -3.22 -13.21
CA MET A 40 -4.61 -2.14 -12.34
C MET A 40 -3.75 -2.06 -11.07
N PRO A 41 -2.99 -0.98 -10.86
CA PRO A 41 -2.20 -0.82 -9.65
C PRO A 41 -3.10 -0.60 -8.42
N LEU A 42 -2.89 -1.40 -7.39
CA LEU A 42 -3.50 -1.28 -6.07
C LEU A 42 -2.53 -0.62 -5.10
N LEU A 43 -2.70 0.68 -4.90
CA LEU A 43 -1.88 1.46 -3.98
C LEU A 43 -2.37 1.34 -2.54
N TYR A 44 -1.45 1.16 -1.60
CA TYR A 44 -1.74 1.30 -0.17
C TYR A 44 -1.68 2.77 0.27
N GLY A 45 -2.77 3.28 0.83
CA GLY A 45 -2.94 4.68 1.24
C GLY A 45 -2.97 4.88 2.76
N GLY A 46 -2.49 3.91 3.54
CA GLY A 46 -2.32 4.07 4.98
C GLY A 46 -1.03 4.81 5.34
N SER A 47 -0.61 4.70 6.61
CA SER A 47 0.61 5.36 7.09
C SER A 47 1.88 4.67 6.57
N VAL A 48 2.36 5.10 5.40
CA VAL A 48 3.65 4.70 4.84
C VAL A 48 4.77 5.65 5.29
N LYS A 49 5.86 5.07 5.80
CA LYS A 49 7.06 5.75 6.30
C LYS A 49 8.29 4.97 5.83
N PRO A 50 9.49 5.57 5.81
CA PRO A 50 10.71 4.84 5.49
C PRO A 50 10.92 3.56 6.32
N SER A 51 10.50 3.58 7.59
CA SER A 51 10.69 2.46 8.52
C SER A 51 9.77 1.27 8.32
N ASN A 52 8.72 1.38 7.50
CA ASN A 52 7.77 0.28 7.25
C ASN A 52 7.49 0.03 5.77
N ALA A 53 8.12 0.79 4.86
CA ALA A 53 7.87 0.70 3.44
C ALA A 53 8.28 -0.67 2.87
N ASP A 54 9.44 -1.20 3.26
CA ASP A 54 9.90 -2.51 2.78
C ASP A 54 8.91 -3.63 3.16
N ASP A 55 8.42 -3.66 4.40
CA ASP A 55 7.44 -4.65 4.85
C ASP A 55 6.09 -4.51 4.13
N ILE A 56 5.66 -3.28 3.85
CA ILE A 56 4.40 -3.01 3.14
C ILE A 56 4.50 -3.43 1.67
N PHE A 57 5.63 -3.14 1.00
CA PHE A 57 5.82 -3.50 -0.41
C PHE A 57 6.14 -4.98 -0.62
N ALA A 58 6.54 -5.71 0.42
CA ALA A 58 6.64 -7.17 0.38
C ALA A 58 5.26 -7.88 0.42
N VAL A 59 4.17 -7.15 0.64
CA VAL A 59 2.82 -7.72 0.66
C VAL A 59 2.34 -7.93 -0.77
N GLU A 60 1.89 -9.15 -1.07
CA GLU A 60 1.28 -9.48 -2.35
C GLU A 60 0.11 -8.52 -2.65
N ASN A 61 -0.07 -8.16 -3.93
CA ASN A 61 -1.10 -7.23 -4.40
C ASN A 61 -0.97 -5.77 -3.89
N VAL A 62 0.11 -5.40 -3.19
CA VAL A 62 0.46 -3.99 -2.93
C VAL A 62 1.40 -3.51 -4.03
N ASP A 63 0.86 -2.74 -4.99
CA ASP A 63 1.62 -2.30 -6.18
C ASP A 63 2.31 -0.94 -5.98
N GLY A 64 2.21 -0.38 -4.77
CA GLY A 64 2.78 0.93 -4.43
C GLY A 64 2.03 1.61 -3.29
N ALA A 65 2.26 2.92 -3.14
CA ALA A 65 1.68 3.69 -2.04
C ALA A 65 1.13 5.06 -2.48
N LEU A 66 0.05 5.47 -1.83
CA LEU A 66 -0.43 6.86 -1.82
C LEU A 66 0.05 7.51 -0.52
N VAL A 67 1.18 8.21 -0.58
CA VAL A 67 1.91 8.66 0.63
C VAL A 67 1.39 10.03 1.12
N GLY A 68 0.95 10.07 2.37
CA GLY A 68 0.56 11.31 3.08
C GLY A 68 1.76 12.14 3.56
N GLY A 69 1.84 12.42 4.86
CA GLY A 69 2.82 13.37 5.43
C GLY A 69 4.30 13.10 5.12
N ALA A 70 4.70 11.84 4.91
CA ALA A 70 6.08 11.49 4.53
C ALA A 70 6.45 11.97 3.11
N SER A 71 5.47 12.31 2.26
CA SER A 71 5.71 12.90 0.94
C SER A 71 6.25 14.34 1.01
N LEU A 72 6.05 15.04 2.14
CA LEU A 72 6.41 16.45 2.30
C LEU A 72 7.91 16.68 2.56
N LYS A 73 8.67 15.60 2.80
CA LYS A 73 10.12 15.65 3.02
C LYS A 73 10.80 14.78 1.96
N ALA A 74 11.66 15.38 1.15
CA ALA A 74 12.34 14.69 0.06
C ALA A 74 13.14 13.46 0.53
N ALA A 75 13.77 13.53 1.70
CA ALA A 75 14.49 12.39 2.28
C ALA A 75 13.57 11.21 2.61
N ASP A 76 12.41 11.48 3.24
CA ASP A 76 11.46 10.45 3.63
C ASP A 76 10.79 9.85 2.38
N PHE A 77 10.31 10.70 1.46
CA PHE A 77 9.68 10.25 0.23
C PHE A 77 10.65 9.48 -0.68
N GLY A 78 11.89 9.97 -0.80
CA GLY A 78 12.95 9.29 -1.55
C GLY A 78 13.27 7.90 -0.99
N ALA A 79 13.29 7.73 0.33
CA ALA A 79 13.48 6.42 0.96
C ALA A 79 12.31 5.46 0.68
N ILE A 80 11.08 5.96 0.65
CA ILE A 80 9.89 5.16 0.28
C ILE A 80 9.95 4.75 -1.19
N ILE A 81 10.33 5.66 -2.10
CA ILE A 81 10.52 5.34 -3.53
C ILE A 81 11.61 4.26 -3.67
N ALA A 82 12.73 4.41 -2.97
CA ALA A 82 13.81 3.45 -3.01
C ALA A 82 13.39 2.07 -2.48
N ALA A 83 12.51 2.00 -1.47
CA ALA A 83 11.93 0.76 -1.00
C ALA A 83 11.08 0.08 -2.08
N LEU A 84 10.20 0.83 -2.75
CA LEU A 84 9.38 0.28 -3.84
C LEU A 84 10.24 -0.21 -5.00
N ALA A 85 11.33 0.48 -5.33
CA ALA A 85 12.22 0.08 -6.42
C ALA A 85 13.00 -1.23 -6.16
N ARG A 86 13.01 -1.73 -4.92
CA ARG A 86 13.64 -3.00 -4.53
C ARG A 86 12.65 -4.16 -4.39
N ALA A 87 11.35 -3.86 -4.37
CA ALA A 87 10.28 -4.83 -4.15
C ALA A 87 10.01 -5.69 -5.39
#